data_AF-A0A368G4H7-F1
#
_entry.id   AF-A0A368G4H7-F1
#
_cell.length_a   1.000
_cell.length_b   1.000
_cell.length_c   1.000
_cell.angle_alpha   90.00
_cell.angle_beta   90.00
_cell.angle_gamma   90.00
#
_symmetry.space_group_name_H-M   'P 1'
#
loop_
_entity.id
_entity.type
_entity.pdbx_description
1 polymer ?
#
loop_
_entity_poly.entity_id
_entity_poly.type
_entity_poly.pdbx_seq_one_letter_code
_entity_poly.pdbx_strand_id
1 'polypeptide(L)'
;MFERLCGCCRHEASSSDDVIRGEEERRLRANDRVYNSQFKYAGNYIKTSKYNIITFIPQNLFEQFQRIANFYFLVLMILQFIPQISSISWYSTAIPLVIVLAFSAVKDGYDDVQRHISDRNVNTRKSYVVRDGHLNEEEWSKVRVGDVIRMMSNQFVAADLLLLSTSEPHGICYIETMELDGETNLKTRGALPETAEMGDDLDAISKFDGEIICEAPNNKLDKFQGKLIWQGREMPITNDNILLRGCILKNTRWCYGLVIFAGKDTKLMMNSGKSKFKRTSLDRFLNILIMGIVLFLIAMCLICTVLCGVWEWTTGRWFTIYLPWDDIVPNRHQHGSQQIAVISFLMFFSYVILLNTVVPISLYVR
;
A
#
# COMPACT_ATOMS: atom_id res chain seq x y z
N MET A 1 44.96 17.07 -2.49
CA MET A 1 46.24 16.60 -1.91
C MET A 1 45.99 16.41 -0.43
N PHE A 2 45.82 15.22 0.12
CA PHE A 2 45.48 13.92 -0.48
C PHE A 2 43.95 13.68 -0.20
N GLU A 3 43.20 12.77 -0.83
CA GLU A 3 43.51 11.72 -1.81
C GLU A 3 42.29 11.38 -2.69
N ARG A 4 42.43 10.35 -3.52
CA ARG A 4 41.38 9.44 -4.04
C ARG A 4 41.99 8.04 -3.97
N LEU A 5 41.22 7.00 -3.61
CA LEU A 5 41.32 5.59 -4.07
C LEU A 5 40.73 4.61 -3.04
N CYS A 6 39.49 4.18 -3.27
CA CYS A 6 39.12 2.77 -3.07
C CYS A 6 37.82 2.51 -3.85
N GLY A 7 37.94 1.77 -4.96
CA GLY A 7 36.80 1.32 -5.77
C GLY A 7 36.52 -0.16 -5.54
N CYS A 8 35.35 -0.61 -6.01
CA CYS A 8 34.96 -2.02 -6.15
C CYS A 8 34.88 -2.84 -4.85
N CYS A 9 33.66 -2.93 -4.29
CA CYS A 9 32.87 -4.19 -4.26
C CYS A 9 31.73 -4.10 -3.25
N ARG A 10 30.48 -3.92 -3.72
CA ARG A 10 29.30 -4.51 -3.08
C ARG A 10 28.18 -4.68 -4.10
N HIS A 11 27.65 -5.90 -4.13
CA HIS A 11 26.76 -6.42 -5.16
C HIS A 11 25.50 -5.62 -5.41
N GLU A 12 25.04 -5.70 -6.65
CA GLU A 12 23.71 -5.30 -7.10
C GLU A 12 22.62 -5.97 -6.25
N ALA A 13 21.79 -5.15 -5.62
CA ALA A 13 20.43 -5.51 -5.24
C ALA A 13 19.53 -4.44 -5.86
N SER A 14 18.94 -4.73 -7.01
CA SER A 14 18.14 -3.75 -7.76
C SER A 14 16.83 -3.43 -7.03
N SER A 15 16.81 -2.34 -6.28
CA SER A 15 15.60 -1.74 -5.73
C SER A 15 14.73 -1.18 -6.86
N SER A 16 13.62 -1.86 -7.15
CA SER A 16 12.68 -1.48 -8.21
C SER A 16 11.84 -0.21 -7.91
N ASP A 17 12.25 0.61 -6.94
CA ASP A 17 11.56 1.82 -6.46
C ASP A 17 12.26 3.13 -6.86
N ASP A 18 13.52 3.09 -7.35
CA ASP A 18 14.34 4.30 -7.59
C ASP A 18 14.09 5.02 -8.95
N VAL A 19 13.09 4.60 -9.72
CA VAL A 19 12.76 5.21 -11.04
C VAL A 19 11.76 6.38 -10.92
N ILE A 20 11.34 6.77 -9.71
CA ILE A 20 10.43 7.91 -9.49
C ILE A 20 11.22 9.19 -9.16
N ARG A 21 11.77 9.84 -10.19
CA ARG A 21 11.87 11.32 -10.40
C ARG A 21 12.96 11.66 -11.44
N GLY A 22 12.53 12.17 -12.60
CA GLY A 22 13.45 12.59 -13.67
C GLY A 22 12.80 12.86 -15.04
N GLU A 23 11.55 12.46 -15.28
CA GLU A 23 10.79 12.96 -16.44
C GLU A 23 10.38 14.42 -16.16
N GLU A 24 10.98 15.40 -16.85
CA GLU A 24 10.45 16.77 -16.93
C GLU A 24 9.34 16.87 -17.99
N GLU A 25 9.50 16.15 -19.10
CA GLU A 25 8.52 16.01 -20.19
C GLU A 25 8.25 14.53 -20.50
N ARG A 26 7.01 14.20 -20.86
CA ARG A 26 6.60 12.92 -21.47
C ARG A 26 6.44 13.10 -22.98
N ARG A 27 6.87 12.12 -23.77
CA ARG A 27 6.79 12.14 -25.24
C ARG A 27 6.22 10.83 -25.79
N LEU A 28 5.16 10.90 -26.57
CA LEU A 28 4.52 9.70 -27.13
C LEU A 28 4.01 9.96 -28.55
N ARG A 29 3.93 8.91 -29.36
CA ARG A 29 3.34 8.97 -30.71
C ARG A 29 2.03 8.18 -30.77
N ALA A 30 1.07 8.70 -31.52
CA ALA A 30 -0.15 8.00 -31.83
C ALA A 30 0.14 6.72 -32.64
N ASN A 31 -0.53 5.63 -32.29
CA ASN A 31 -0.48 4.31 -32.96
C ASN A 31 0.91 3.62 -33.03
N ASP A 32 2.01 4.29 -32.67
CA ASP A 32 3.37 3.73 -32.68
C ASP A 32 3.77 3.11 -31.33
N ARG A 33 3.42 1.83 -31.19
CA ARG A 33 3.80 1.02 -30.03
C ARG A 33 5.30 0.76 -29.92
N VAL A 34 6.05 0.82 -31.01
CA VAL A 34 7.49 0.54 -31.00
C VAL A 34 8.23 1.74 -30.39
N TYR A 35 7.97 2.94 -30.90
CA TYR A 35 8.49 4.19 -30.34
C TYR A 35 8.10 4.35 -28.87
N ASN A 36 6.82 4.17 -28.51
CA ASN A 36 6.39 4.35 -27.12
C ASN A 36 6.99 3.31 -26.15
N SER A 37 7.41 2.14 -26.64
CA SER A 37 8.02 1.11 -25.78
C SER A 37 9.40 1.51 -25.24
N GLN A 38 10.13 2.41 -25.92
CA GLN A 38 11.47 2.83 -25.52
C GLN A 38 11.48 3.56 -24.16
N PHE A 39 10.40 4.27 -23.85
CA PHE A 39 10.24 5.03 -22.60
C PHE A 39 9.75 4.18 -21.42
N LYS A 40 9.34 2.92 -21.65
CA LYS A 40 8.87 1.98 -20.61
C LYS A 40 7.73 2.55 -19.73
N TYR A 41 6.78 3.25 -20.34
CA TYR A 41 5.60 3.79 -19.65
C TYR A 41 4.78 2.73 -18.92
N ALA A 42 4.03 3.16 -17.90
CA ALA A 42 3.16 2.28 -17.14
C ALA A 42 2.11 1.59 -18.03
N GLY A 43 1.92 0.29 -17.81
CA GLY A 43 0.76 -0.43 -18.37
C GLY A 43 -0.53 -0.03 -17.66
N ASN A 44 -1.68 -0.20 -18.33
CA ASN A 44 -2.97 0.26 -17.81
C ASN A 44 -3.61 -0.64 -16.72
N TYR A 45 -2.87 -1.66 -16.25
CA TYR A 45 -3.27 -2.56 -15.17
C TYR A 45 -3.28 -1.83 -13.81
N ILE A 46 -4.40 -1.90 -13.09
CA ILE A 46 -4.53 -1.42 -11.71
C ILE A 46 -4.32 -2.57 -10.73
N LYS A 47 -3.59 -2.28 -9.64
CA LYS A 47 -3.53 -3.13 -8.45
C LYS A 47 -3.74 -2.28 -7.20
N THR A 48 -4.84 -2.51 -6.48
CA THR A 48 -5.13 -1.92 -5.16
C THR A 48 -4.98 -2.92 -4.01
N SER A 49 -5.02 -4.22 -4.34
CA SER A 49 -4.69 -5.33 -3.43
C SER A 49 -3.26 -5.23 -2.87
N LYS A 50 -3.13 -5.49 -1.57
CA LYS A 50 -1.85 -5.39 -0.84
C LYS A 50 -1.04 -6.67 -0.91
N TYR A 51 -1.71 -7.81 -0.73
CA TYR A 51 -1.05 -9.08 -0.51
C TYR A 51 -0.97 -9.90 -1.81
N ASN A 52 -0.17 -10.94 -1.76
CA ASN A 52 -0.21 -12.09 -2.65
C ASN A 52 -0.43 -13.32 -1.75
N ILE A 53 -0.90 -14.45 -2.30
CA ILE A 53 -1.20 -15.67 -1.53
C ILE A 53 -0.02 -16.08 -0.64
N ILE A 54 1.21 -15.95 -1.16
CA ILE A 54 2.46 -16.29 -0.45
C ILE A 54 2.88 -15.18 0.53
N THR A 55 2.74 -13.89 0.16
CA THR A 55 3.19 -12.78 1.01
C THR A 55 2.20 -12.42 2.11
N PHE A 56 0.95 -12.90 2.01
CA PHE A 56 -0.13 -12.63 2.95
C PHE A 56 0.27 -12.95 4.40
N ILE A 57 0.66 -14.20 4.69
CA ILE A 57 1.00 -14.63 6.06
C ILE A 57 2.16 -13.81 6.65
N PRO A 58 3.36 -13.74 6.05
CA PRO A 58 4.49 -13.04 6.67
C PRO A 58 4.25 -11.53 6.78
N GLN A 59 3.64 -10.90 5.77
CA GLN A 59 3.41 -9.46 5.78
C GLN A 59 2.27 -9.08 6.74
N ASN A 60 1.17 -9.84 6.77
CA ASN A 60 0.07 -9.59 7.69
C ASN A 60 0.51 -9.81 9.14
N LEU A 61 1.23 -10.89 9.46
CA LEU A 61 1.80 -11.09 10.80
C LEU A 61 2.73 -9.94 11.21
N PHE A 62 3.59 -9.47 10.31
CA PHE A 62 4.45 -8.31 10.57
C PHE A 62 3.64 -7.03 10.84
N GLU A 63 2.63 -6.72 10.03
CA GLU A 63 1.72 -5.58 10.25
C GLU A 63 0.92 -5.73 11.57
N GLN A 64 0.56 -6.96 11.96
CA GLN A 64 -0.09 -7.23 13.24
C GLN A 64 0.86 -7.03 14.43
N PHE A 65 2.12 -7.48 14.36
CA PHE A 65 3.12 -7.30 15.44
C PHE A 65 3.69 -5.88 15.54
N GLN A 66 3.50 -5.01 14.53
CA GLN A 66 3.74 -3.56 14.66
C GLN A 66 2.77 -2.85 15.63
N ARG A 67 1.75 -3.55 16.15
CA ARG A 67 0.88 -3.05 17.22
C ARG A 67 1.51 -3.36 18.58
N ILE A 68 1.65 -2.35 19.44
CA ILE A 68 2.30 -2.44 20.76
C ILE A 68 1.70 -3.57 21.61
N ALA A 69 0.37 -3.75 21.58
CA ALA A 69 -0.33 -4.84 22.25
C ALA A 69 0.18 -6.23 21.83
N ASN A 70 0.20 -6.49 20.52
CA ASN A 70 0.60 -7.79 19.97
C ASN A 70 2.08 -8.06 20.20
N PHE A 71 2.93 -7.02 20.13
CA PHE A 71 4.34 -7.11 20.50
C PHE A 71 4.54 -7.44 21.98
N TYR A 72 3.78 -6.81 22.88
CA TYR A 72 3.81 -7.11 24.32
C TYR A 72 3.43 -8.57 24.60
N PHE A 73 2.34 -9.08 24.02
CA PHE A 73 1.96 -10.49 24.19
C PHE A 73 2.94 -11.46 23.52
N LEU A 74 3.58 -11.08 22.41
CA LEU A 74 4.67 -11.86 21.80
C LEU A 74 5.85 -11.99 22.77
N VAL A 75 6.27 -10.89 23.42
CA VAL A 75 7.34 -10.90 24.42
C VAL A 75 6.96 -11.77 25.62
N LEU A 76 5.74 -11.64 26.16
CA LEU A 76 5.26 -12.49 27.26
C LEU A 76 5.24 -13.98 26.88
N MET A 77 4.77 -14.31 25.67
CA MET A 77 4.74 -15.69 25.19
C MET A 77 6.16 -16.26 25.08
N ILE A 78 7.13 -15.48 24.57
CA ILE A 78 8.54 -15.88 24.50
C ILE A 78 9.12 -16.10 25.91
N LEU A 79 8.80 -15.24 26.88
CA LEU A 79 9.23 -15.43 28.27
C LEU A 79 8.62 -16.70 28.90
N GLN A 80 7.35 -17.03 28.60
CA GLN A 80 6.71 -18.25 29.11
C GLN A 80 7.25 -19.55 28.48
N PHE A 81 7.92 -19.48 27.33
CA PHE A 81 8.62 -20.64 26.76
C PHE A 81 9.91 -21.00 27.51
N ILE A 82 10.38 -20.16 28.45
CA ILE A 82 11.56 -20.42 29.28
C ILE A 82 11.09 -21.07 30.60
N PRO A 83 11.26 -22.39 30.80
CA PRO A 83 10.64 -23.11 31.93
C PRO A 83 11.07 -22.58 33.30
N GLN A 84 12.28 -22.02 33.40
CA GLN A 84 12.90 -21.59 34.67
C GLN A 84 12.36 -20.27 35.22
N ILE A 85 11.62 -19.50 34.42
CA ILE A 85 10.91 -18.29 34.87
C ILE A 85 9.39 -18.43 34.77
N SER A 86 8.88 -19.44 34.07
CA SER A 86 7.45 -19.55 33.76
C SER A 86 6.68 -20.22 34.89
N SER A 87 6.01 -19.42 35.70
CA SER A 87 5.06 -19.86 36.74
C SER A 87 3.69 -20.31 36.20
N ILE A 88 3.43 -20.11 34.89
CA ILE A 88 2.18 -20.43 34.21
C ILE A 88 2.50 -21.18 32.90
N SER A 89 1.68 -22.16 32.52
CA SER A 89 1.88 -22.91 31.27
C SER A 89 1.72 -22.04 30.02
N TRP A 90 2.73 -22.06 29.13
CA TRP A 90 2.80 -21.25 27.90
C TRP A 90 1.52 -21.22 27.04
N TYR A 91 0.73 -22.30 27.04
CA TYR A 91 -0.50 -22.38 26.26
C TYR A 91 -1.58 -21.38 26.71
N SER A 92 -1.57 -20.91 27.97
CA SER A 92 -2.58 -19.98 28.47
C SER A 92 -2.51 -18.60 27.82
N THR A 93 -1.33 -18.15 27.40
CA THR A 93 -1.15 -16.89 26.66
C THR A 93 -1.03 -17.13 25.16
N ALA A 94 -0.43 -18.24 24.72
CA ALA A 94 -0.31 -18.57 23.30
C ALA A 94 -1.67 -18.80 22.62
N ILE A 95 -2.59 -19.56 23.23
CA ILE A 95 -3.89 -19.89 22.61
C ILE A 95 -4.73 -18.62 22.36
N PRO A 96 -4.98 -17.73 23.34
CA PRO A 96 -5.71 -16.49 23.07
C PRO A 96 -5.01 -15.62 22.02
N LEU A 97 -3.69 -15.46 22.09
CA LEU A 97 -2.94 -14.65 21.12
C LEU A 97 -3.13 -15.17 19.69
N VAL A 98 -2.95 -16.48 19.47
CA VAL A 98 -3.14 -17.10 18.15
C VAL A 98 -4.57 -16.91 17.63
N ILE A 99 -5.59 -17.04 18.50
CA ILE A 99 -6.99 -16.82 18.12
C ILE A 99 -7.22 -15.35 17.68
N VAL A 100 -6.72 -14.36 18.42
CA VAL A 100 -6.88 -12.94 18.08
C VAL A 100 -6.16 -12.59 16.78
N LEU A 101 -4.93 -13.11 16.59
CA LEU A 101 -4.17 -12.90 15.36
C LEU A 101 -4.85 -13.58 14.15
N ALA A 102 -5.45 -14.76 14.34
CA ALA A 102 -6.18 -15.49 13.31
C ALA A 102 -7.47 -14.78 12.89
N PHE A 103 -8.30 -14.31 13.83
CA PHE A 103 -9.49 -13.51 13.50
C PHE A 103 -9.13 -12.22 12.74
N SER A 104 -8.07 -11.54 13.17
CA SER A 104 -7.55 -10.34 12.50
C SER A 104 -7.08 -10.66 11.07
N ALA A 105 -6.36 -11.78 10.88
CA ALA A 105 -5.90 -12.22 9.57
C ALA A 105 -7.07 -12.59 8.64
N VAL A 106 -8.08 -13.34 9.13
CA VAL A 106 -9.26 -13.71 8.33
C VAL A 106 -9.98 -12.46 7.80
N LYS A 107 -10.14 -11.44 8.64
CA LYS A 107 -10.73 -10.15 8.27
C LYS A 107 -9.88 -9.40 7.23
N ASP A 108 -8.59 -9.21 7.49
CA ASP A 108 -7.67 -8.52 6.57
C ASP A 108 -7.56 -9.25 5.22
N GLY A 109 -7.64 -10.58 5.23
CA GLY A 109 -7.64 -11.43 4.04
C GLY A 109 -8.94 -11.31 3.24
N TYR A 110 -10.11 -11.30 3.90
CA TYR A 110 -11.39 -11.05 3.24
C TYR A 110 -11.43 -9.68 2.55
N ASP A 111 -10.98 -8.63 3.25
CA ASP A 111 -10.91 -7.26 2.70
C ASP A 111 -9.98 -7.18 1.48
N ASP A 112 -8.84 -7.89 1.47
CA ASP A 112 -7.93 -7.89 0.32
C ASP A 112 -8.44 -8.77 -0.84
N VAL A 113 -9.16 -9.87 -0.57
CA VAL A 113 -9.88 -10.65 -1.59
C VAL A 113 -10.92 -9.77 -2.30
N GLN A 114 -11.66 -8.94 -1.58
CA GLN A 114 -12.60 -7.99 -2.20
C GLN A 114 -11.86 -6.95 -3.07
N ARG A 115 -10.65 -6.51 -2.69
CA ARG A 115 -9.80 -5.68 -3.57
C ARG A 115 -9.36 -6.43 -4.83
N HIS A 116 -8.92 -7.69 -4.72
CA HIS A 116 -8.57 -8.49 -5.89
C HIS A 116 -9.76 -8.68 -6.86
N ILE A 117 -10.97 -8.87 -6.33
CA ILE A 117 -12.20 -8.96 -7.15
C ILE A 117 -12.47 -7.62 -7.85
N SER A 118 -12.38 -6.50 -7.14
CA SER A 118 -12.56 -5.16 -7.71
C SER A 118 -11.49 -4.84 -8.78
N ASP A 119 -10.22 -5.07 -8.47
CA ASP A 119 -9.08 -4.94 -9.39
C ASP A 119 -9.34 -5.78 -10.66
N ARG A 120 -9.75 -7.05 -10.52
CA ARG A 120 -10.07 -7.91 -11.66
C ARG A 120 -11.21 -7.34 -12.49
N ASN A 121 -12.32 -6.95 -11.86
CA ASN A 121 -13.48 -6.40 -12.55
C ASN A 121 -13.15 -5.15 -13.37
N VAL A 122 -12.30 -4.25 -12.85
CA VAL A 122 -11.83 -3.06 -13.57
C VAL A 122 -10.87 -3.42 -14.70
N ASN A 123 -9.90 -4.31 -14.46
CA ASN A 123 -8.88 -4.69 -15.45
C ASN A 123 -9.41 -5.52 -16.63
N THR A 124 -10.54 -6.21 -16.44
CA THR A 124 -11.21 -7.00 -17.49
C THR A 124 -12.36 -6.27 -18.19
N ARG A 125 -12.66 -5.00 -17.82
CA ARG A 125 -13.55 -4.14 -18.61
C ARG A 125 -13.02 -4.06 -20.04
N LYS A 126 -13.93 -3.95 -21.01
CA LYS A 126 -13.60 -3.89 -22.43
C LYS A 126 -13.59 -2.46 -22.94
N SER A 127 -12.80 -2.21 -23.98
CA SER A 127 -12.68 -0.95 -24.72
C SER A 127 -12.31 -1.25 -26.15
N TYR A 128 -12.85 -0.51 -27.11
CA TYR A 128 -12.50 -0.66 -28.51
C TYR A 128 -11.21 0.11 -28.80
N VAL A 129 -10.17 -0.59 -29.25
CA VAL A 129 -8.88 -0.03 -29.66
C VAL A 129 -8.82 0.00 -31.18
N VAL A 130 -8.47 1.15 -31.77
CA VAL A 130 -8.25 1.25 -33.22
C VAL A 130 -6.88 0.66 -33.55
N ARG A 131 -6.83 -0.33 -34.45
CA ARG A 131 -5.60 -0.83 -35.07
C ARG A 131 -5.86 -1.30 -36.48
N ASP A 132 -4.93 -1.00 -37.39
CA ASP A 132 -4.94 -1.51 -38.76
C ASP A 132 -6.28 -1.25 -39.48
N GLY A 133 -6.89 -0.07 -39.26
CA GLY A 133 -8.21 0.32 -39.78
C GLY A 133 -9.43 -0.33 -39.08
N HIS A 134 -9.22 -1.15 -38.05
CA HIS A 134 -10.28 -1.93 -37.39
C HIS A 134 -10.47 -1.57 -35.91
N LEU A 135 -11.71 -1.68 -35.43
CA LEU A 135 -12.05 -1.58 -34.00
C LEU A 135 -11.92 -2.95 -33.34
N ASN A 136 -10.87 -3.15 -32.55
CA ASN A 136 -10.59 -4.38 -31.84
C ASN A 136 -11.03 -4.27 -30.37
N GLU A 137 -11.84 -5.20 -29.88
CA GLU A 137 -12.24 -5.21 -28.47
C GLU A 137 -11.10 -5.75 -27.59
N GLU A 138 -10.54 -4.90 -26.74
CA GLU A 138 -9.49 -5.29 -25.78
C GLU A 138 -9.89 -5.01 -24.33
N GLU A 139 -9.21 -5.71 -23.42
CA GLU A 139 -9.30 -5.47 -21.98
C GLU A 139 -8.55 -4.20 -21.61
N TRP A 140 -9.09 -3.44 -20.66
CA TRP A 140 -8.48 -2.22 -20.14
C TRP A 140 -7.03 -2.43 -19.70
N SER A 141 -6.69 -3.59 -19.14
CA SER A 141 -5.32 -3.96 -18.74
C SER A 141 -4.32 -4.09 -19.91
N LYS A 142 -4.80 -4.28 -21.15
CA LYS A 142 -3.98 -4.43 -22.38
C LYS A 142 -3.77 -3.13 -23.15
N VAL A 143 -4.60 -2.11 -22.88
CA VAL A 143 -4.46 -0.75 -23.40
C VAL A 143 -3.11 -0.14 -22.97
N ARG A 144 -2.45 0.55 -23.88
CA ARG A 144 -1.12 1.16 -23.68
C ARG A 144 -1.12 2.64 -24.07
N VAL A 145 -0.13 3.37 -23.58
CA VAL A 145 0.15 4.75 -24.00
C VAL A 145 0.40 4.79 -25.51
N GLY A 146 -0.27 5.71 -26.20
CA GLY A 146 -0.27 5.86 -27.65
C GLY A 146 -1.32 5.07 -28.42
N ASP A 147 -2.05 4.15 -27.78
CA ASP A 147 -3.22 3.52 -28.41
C ASP A 147 -4.35 4.55 -28.56
N VAL A 148 -5.05 4.56 -29.70
CA VAL A 148 -6.33 5.27 -29.83
C VAL A 148 -7.48 4.34 -29.45
N ILE A 149 -8.36 4.81 -28.57
CA ILE A 149 -9.54 4.05 -28.14
C ILE A 149 -10.84 4.78 -28.48
N ARG A 150 -11.83 4.02 -28.96
CA ARG A 150 -13.21 4.50 -29.15
C ARG A 150 -14.02 4.19 -27.89
N MET A 151 -14.67 5.22 -27.36
CA MET A 151 -15.58 5.11 -26.23
C MET A 151 -17.02 5.35 -26.69
N MET A 152 -17.97 4.61 -26.13
CA MET A 152 -19.39 4.76 -26.41
C MET A 152 -20.11 5.50 -25.28
N SER A 153 -21.30 6.02 -25.58
CA SER A 153 -22.15 6.68 -24.59
C SER A 153 -22.40 5.84 -23.33
N ASN A 154 -22.39 6.48 -22.16
CA ASN A 154 -22.49 5.87 -20.83
C ASN A 154 -21.36 4.89 -20.45
N GLN A 155 -20.23 4.90 -21.15
CA GLN A 155 -19.03 4.14 -20.75
C GLN A 155 -18.07 5.00 -19.91
N PHE A 156 -17.33 4.31 -19.02
CA PHE A 156 -16.23 4.91 -18.28
C PHE A 156 -14.99 5.08 -19.16
N VAL A 157 -14.25 6.16 -18.94
CA VAL A 157 -12.94 6.40 -19.57
C VAL A 157 -11.89 5.47 -18.95
N ALA A 158 -11.19 4.70 -19.78
CA ALA A 158 -10.28 3.61 -19.36
C ALA A 158 -8.89 4.08 -18.86
N ALA A 159 -8.47 5.28 -19.25
CA ALA A 159 -7.14 5.87 -19.05
C ALA A 159 -7.26 7.41 -19.20
N ASP A 160 -6.20 8.19 -19.06
CA ASP A 160 -6.29 9.62 -19.36
C ASP A 160 -6.00 9.84 -20.86
N LEU A 161 -6.94 10.46 -21.57
CA LEU A 161 -6.97 10.53 -23.05
C LEU A 161 -6.92 11.98 -23.55
N LEU A 162 -6.22 12.22 -24.67
CA LEU A 162 -6.48 13.36 -25.55
C LEU A 162 -7.73 13.07 -26.38
N LEU A 163 -8.75 13.91 -26.33
CA LEU A 163 -9.92 13.85 -27.21
C LEU A 163 -9.50 14.22 -28.65
N LEU A 164 -9.67 13.28 -29.59
CA LEU A 164 -9.36 13.47 -31.02
C LEU A 164 -10.61 13.90 -31.81
N SER A 165 -11.69 13.11 -31.73
CA SER A 165 -12.95 13.36 -32.44
C SER A 165 -14.14 12.83 -31.64
N THR A 166 -15.35 13.26 -32.00
CA THR A 166 -16.59 13.04 -31.23
C THR A 166 -17.82 13.13 -32.13
N SER A 167 -18.92 12.50 -31.73
CA SER A 167 -20.18 12.50 -32.48
C SER A 167 -20.91 13.85 -32.48
N GLU A 168 -20.62 14.74 -31.54
CA GLU A 168 -21.35 16.00 -31.41
C GLU A 168 -20.74 17.12 -32.27
N PRO A 169 -21.57 18.08 -32.76
CA PRO A 169 -21.09 19.23 -33.52
C PRO A 169 -20.01 20.03 -32.80
N HIS A 170 -19.15 20.72 -33.55
CA HIS A 170 -18.04 21.55 -33.04
C HIS A 170 -16.97 20.79 -32.23
N GLY A 171 -16.92 19.46 -32.31
CA GLY A 171 -15.85 18.68 -31.70
C GLY A 171 -15.94 18.60 -30.16
N ILE A 172 -17.11 18.82 -29.57
CA ILE A 172 -17.30 18.73 -28.11
C ILE A 172 -17.79 17.35 -27.64
N CYS A 173 -17.52 17.01 -26.37
CA CYS A 173 -18.21 15.92 -25.69
C CYS A 173 -18.54 16.31 -24.24
N TYR A 174 -19.51 15.63 -23.63
CA TYR A 174 -19.87 15.86 -22.24
C TYR A 174 -19.39 14.70 -21.36
N ILE A 175 -18.79 15.02 -20.21
CA ILE A 175 -18.35 14.06 -19.22
C ILE A 175 -18.95 14.35 -17.85
N GLU A 176 -19.28 13.29 -17.13
CA GLU A 176 -19.65 13.31 -15.72
C GLU A 176 -18.41 12.96 -14.87
N THR A 177 -18.09 13.77 -13.85
CA THR A 177 -16.87 13.63 -13.03
C THR A 177 -17.12 13.15 -11.61
N MET A 178 -18.33 12.64 -11.32
CA MET A 178 -18.76 12.21 -9.98
C MET A 178 -17.79 11.26 -9.25
N GLU A 179 -17.06 10.37 -9.95
CA GLU A 179 -16.04 9.50 -9.32
C GLU A 179 -14.73 10.22 -8.93
N LEU A 180 -14.44 11.40 -9.51
CA LEU A 180 -13.19 12.14 -9.26
C LEU A 180 -13.35 13.28 -8.25
N ASP A 181 -14.39 14.11 -8.42
CA ASP A 181 -14.61 15.34 -7.63
C ASP A 181 -15.98 15.38 -6.94
N GLY A 182 -16.86 14.42 -7.22
CA GLY A 182 -18.23 14.39 -6.68
C GLY A 182 -19.19 15.38 -7.34
N GLU A 183 -18.78 16.08 -8.40
CA GLU A 183 -19.67 16.97 -9.14
C GLU A 183 -20.61 16.17 -10.04
N THR A 184 -21.91 16.46 -9.94
CA THR A 184 -22.98 15.87 -10.77
C THR A 184 -23.24 16.65 -12.07
N ASN A 185 -22.62 17.82 -12.23
CA ASN A 185 -22.76 18.63 -13.43
C ASN A 185 -21.92 18.04 -14.56
N LEU A 186 -22.48 18.06 -15.78
CA LEU A 186 -21.75 17.67 -16.98
C LEU A 186 -20.70 18.75 -17.31
N LYS A 187 -19.45 18.32 -17.47
CA LYS A 187 -18.34 19.17 -17.93
C LYS A 187 -18.16 18.96 -19.43
N THR A 188 -18.04 20.05 -20.19
CA THR A 188 -17.75 20.01 -21.62
C THR A 188 -16.24 19.88 -21.84
N ARG A 189 -15.83 19.01 -22.77
CA ARG A 189 -14.45 18.89 -23.26
C ARG A 189 -14.46 19.02 -24.79
N GLY A 190 -13.36 19.52 -25.37
CA GLY A 190 -13.26 19.83 -26.80
C GLY A 190 -12.06 19.16 -27.46
N ALA A 191 -12.28 18.54 -28.62
CA ALA A 191 -11.23 18.13 -29.54
C ALA A 191 -10.47 19.36 -30.06
N LEU A 192 -9.25 19.15 -30.57
CA LEU A 192 -8.60 20.16 -31.41
C LEU A 192 -9.34 20.23 -32.76
N PRO A 193 -9.55 21.42 -33.36
CA PRO A 193 -10.26 21.54 -34.62
C PRO A 193 -9.71 20.63 -35.72
N GLU A 194 -8.38 20.56 -35.82
CA GLU A 194 -7.65 19.74 -36.79
C GLU A 194 -7.88 18.22 -36.59
N THR A 195 -8.03 17.76 -35.35
CA THR A 195 -8.31 16.33 -35.08
C THR A 195 -9.79 16.01 -35.19
N ALA A 196 -10.67 16.98 -34.92
CA ALA A 196 -12.12 16.83 -34.99
C ALA A 196 -12.61 16.51 -36.41
N GLU A 197 -11.93 17.03 -37.44
CA GLU A 197 -12.21 16.76 -38.86
C GLU A 197 -12.12 15.27 -39.23
N MET A 198 -11.39 14.44 -38.47
CA MET A 198 -11.32 12.99 -38.70
C MET A 198 -12.65 12.26 -38.47
N GLY A 199 -13.58 12.83 -37.69
CA GLY A 199 -14.90 12.26 -37.48
C GLY A 199 -14.89 10.81 -36.96
N ASP A 200 -15.68 9.94 -37.61
CA ASP A 200 -15.75 8.48 -37.34
C ASP A 200 -14.96 7.66 -38.38
N ASP A 201 -14.02 8.27 -39.10
CA ASP A 201 -13.21 7.59 -40.11
C ASP A 201 -12.07 6.79 -39.45
N LEU A 202 -12.26 5.48 -39.34
CA LEU A 202 -11.26 4.55 -38.81
C LEU A 202 -9.96 4.54 -39.60
N ASP A 203 -10.00 4.83 -40.90
CA ASP A 203 -8.83 4.84 -41.76
C ASP A 203 -7.97 6.08 -41.50
N ALA A 204 -8.59 7.25 -41.32
CA ALA A 204 -7.91 8.47 -40.88
C ALA A 204 -7.33 8.30 -39.47
N ILE A 205 -8.13 7.78 -38.52
CA ILE A 205 -7.73 7.61 -37.11
C ILE A 205 -6.62 6.57 -36.96
N SER A 206 -6.62 5.50 -37.76
CA SER A 206 -5.56 4.48 -37.75
C SER A 206 -4.26 4.96 -38.42
N LYS A 207 -4.33 5.97 -39.29
CA LYS A 207 -3.16 6.61 -39.94
C LYS A 207 -2.66 7.84 -39.16
N PHE A 208 -3.35 8.25 -38.11
CA PHE A 208 -2.96 9.37 -37.25
C PHE A 208 -1.62 9.07 -36.56
N ASP A 209 -0.63 9.92 -36.83
CA ASP A 209 0.79 9.78 -36.49
C ASP A 209 1.30 10.90 -35.57
N GLY A 210 0.39 11.67 -34.96
CA GLY A 210 0.71 12.82 -34.12
C GLY A 210 1.63 12.50 -32.93
N GLU A 211 2.64 13.34 -32.71
CA GLU A 211 3.54 13.26 -31.55
C GLU A 211 3.09 14.24 -30.47
N ILE A 212 2.84 13.74 -29.25
CA ILE A 212 2.47 14.54 -28.09
C ILE A 212 3.68 14.72 -27.19
N ILE A 213 3.95 15.97 -26.80
CA ILE A 213 4.91 16.34 -25.77
C ILE A 213 4.12 17.02 -24.63
N CYS A 214 4.13 16.45 -23.43
CA CYS A 214 3.35 16.97 -22.30
C CYS A 214 4.13 16.97 -20.98
N GLU A 215 3.60 17.66 -19.97
CA GLU A 215 4.15 17.61 -18.62
C GLU A 215 4.12 16.19 -18.03
N ALA A 216 5.04 15.92 -17.10
CA ALA A 216 5.09 14.65 -16.38
C ALA A 216 3.76 14.33 -15.62
N PRO A 217 3.47 13.04 -15.36
CA PRO A 217 2.31 12.63 -14.58
C PRO A 217 2.20 13.39 -13.25
N ASN A 218 1.07 14.08 -13.03
CA ASN A 218 0.83 14.88 -11.84
C ASN A 218 -0.61 14.71 -11.31
N ASN A 219 -0.80 14.94 -10.01
CA ASN A 219 -2.08 14.70 -9.33
C ASN A 219 -3.07 15.89 -9.39
N LYS A 220 -2.84 16.91 -10.22
CA LYS A 220 -3.73 18.09 -10.29
C LYS A 220 -4.81 17.88 -11.36
N LEU A 221 -6.06 17.67 -10.95
CA LEU A 221 -7.18 17.38 -11.86
C LEU A 221 -7.46 18.53 -12.84
N ASP A 222 -7.21 19.76 -12.42
CA ASP A 222 -7.38 21.03 -13.13
C ASP A 222 -6.24 21.37 -14.10
N LYS A 223 -5.00 20.97 -13.79
CA LYS A 223 -3.81 21.31 -14.60
C LYS A 223 -3.43 20.21 -15.59
N PHE A 224 -3.44 20.53 -16.87
CA PHE A 224 -2.74 19.76 -17.91
C PHE A 224 -2.15 20.72 -18.94
N GLN A 225 -0.90 20.50 -19.31
CA GLN A 225 -0.19 21.27 -20.33
C GLN A 225 0.63 20.34 -21.23
N GLY A 226 0.49 20.53 -22.54
CA GLY A 226 1.30 19.87 -23.55
C GLY A 226 1.11 20.48 -24.93
N LYS A 227 1.66 19.84 -25.95
CA LYS A 227 1.48 20.18 -27.36
C LYS A 227 1.36 18.92 -28.21
N LEU A 228 0.48 18.98 -29.21
CA LEU A 228 0.39 18.00 -30.30
C LEU A 228 1.17 18.54 -31.49
N ILE A 229 2.11 17.74 -32.00
CA ILE A 229 2.83 17.99 -33.23
C ILE A 229 2.26 17.06 -34.30
N TRP A 230 1.56 17.62 -35.29
CA TRP A 230 0.95 16.86 -36.37
C TRP A 230 0.98 17.63 -37.69
N GLN A 231 1.29 16.96 -38.79
CA GLN A 231 1.44 17.56 -40.13
C GLN A 231 2.35 18.82 -40.17
N GLY A 232 3.39 18.86 -39.32
CA GLY A 232 4.29 20.01 -39.19
C GLY A 232 3.72 21.23 -38.46
N ARG A 233 2.52 21.14 -37.87
CA ARG A 233 1.93 22.15 -36.99
C ARG A 233 2.09 21.75 -35.53
N GLU A 234 2.36 22.73 -34.67
CA GLU A 234 2.28 22.56 -33.20
C GLU A 234 0.98 23.17 -32.68
N MET A 235 0.18 22.38 -31.97
CA MET A 235 -1.10 22.79 -31.37
C MET A 235 -1.01 22.65 -29.84
N PRO A 236 -1.37 23.67 -29.05
CA PRO A 236 -1.35 23.57 -27.60
C PRO A 236 -2.47 22.64 -27.10
N ILE A 237 -2.16 21.76 -26.15
CA ILE A 237 -3.12 20.90 -25.46
C ILE A 237 -3.29 21.42 -24.02
N THR A 238 -4.54 21.68 -23.62
CA THR A 238 -4.90 22.09 -22.26
C THR A 238 -5.75 21.01 -21.58
N ASN A 239 -6.13 21.22 -20.32
CA ASN A 239 -7.01 20.30 -19.60
C ASN A 239 -8.38 20.12 -20.27
N ASP A 240 -8.83 21.08 -21.09
CA ASP A 240 -10.13 21.03 -21.77
C ASP A 240 -10.15 20.08 -22.98
N ASN A 241 -8.98 19.61 -23.42
CA ASN A 241 -8.85 18.55 -24.41
C ASN A 241 -8.72 17.15 -23.78
N ILE A 242 -8.66 17.05 -22.43
CA ILE A 242 -8.35 15.81 -21.73
C ILE A 242 -9.58 15.18 -21.07
N LEU A 243 -9.77 13.88 -21.33
CA LEU A 243 -10.72 13.02 -20.66
C LEU A 243 -9.96 12.20 -19.59
N LEU A 244 -10.37 12.30 -18.33
CA LEU A 244 -9.68 11.62 -17.22
C LEU A 244 -10.28 10.24 -16.95
N ARG A 245 -9.45 9.30 -16.50
CA ARG A 245 -9.91 7.98 -16.04
C ARG A 245 -10.94 8.13 -14.91
N GLY A 246 -12.03 7.36 -15.00
CA GLY A 246 -13.15 7.42 -14.04
C GLY A 246 -14.28 8.39 -14.43
N CYS A 247 -14.05 9.29 -15.40
CA CYS A 247 -15.15 10.04 -16.00
C CYS A 247 -16.11 9.09 -16.73
N ILE A 248 -17.38 9.46 -16.85
CA ILE A 248 -18.37 8.77 -17.68
C ILE A 248 -18.72 9.64 -18.88
N LEU A 249 -18.67 9.09 -20.10
CA LEU A 249 -19.12 9.80 -21.31
C LEU A 249 -20.65 9.92 -21.30
N LYS A 250 -21.18 11.13 -21.37
CA LYS A 250 -22.62 11.44 -21.37
C LYS A 250 -22.97 12.29 -22.58
N ASN A 251 -24.23 12.26 -23.01
CA ASN A 251 -24.78 13.11 -24.08
C ASN A 251 -23.89 13.20 -25.36
N THR A 252 -23.18 12.12 -25.64
CA THR A 252 -22.26 11.96 -26.76
C THR A 252 -22.31 10.48 -27.14
N ARG A 253 -22.57 10.16 -28.41
CA ARG A 253 -22.77 8.78 -28.86
C ARG A 253 -21.47 7.98 -28.88
N TRP A 254 -20.41 8.60 -29.39
CA TRP A 254 -19.06 8.07 -29.41
C TRP A 254 -18.03 9.20 -29.38
N CYS A 255 -16.83 8.89 -28.90
CA CYS A 255 -15.65 9.72 -29.12
C CYS A 255 -14.39 8.86 -29.24
N TYR A 256 -13.37 9.38 -29.91
CA TYR A 256 -12.05 8.77 -30.01
C TYR A 256 -11.07 9.53 -29.13
N GLY A 257 -10.30 8.79 -28.33
CA GLY A 257 -9.29 9.37 -27.45
C GLY A 257 -7.95 8.63 -27.54
N LEU A 258 -6.86 9.39 -27.62
CA LEU A 258 -5.49 8.89 -27.61
C LEU A 258 -4.96 8.80 -26.17
N VAL A 259 -4.50 7.62 -25.76
CA VAL A 259 -4.04 7.37 -24.38
C VAL A 259 -2.71 8.09 -24.08
N ILE A 260 -2.74 9.05 -23.16
CA ILE A 260 -1.55 9.80 -22.68
C ILE A 260 -0.97 9.15 -21.41
N PHE A 261 -1.81 8.91 -20.41
CA PHE A 261 -1.41 8.29 -19.15
C PHE A 261 -2.23 7.03 -18.89
N ALA A 262 -1.56 5.98 -18.42
CA ALA A 262 -2.14 4.66 -18.22
C ALA A 262 -1.84 4.13 -16.80
N GLY A 263 -2.79 3.39 -16.21
CA GLY A 263 -2.63 2.73 -14.93
C GLY A 263 -2.24 3.69 -13.81
N LYS A 264 -1.10 3.42 -13.16
CA LYS A 264 -0.56 4.25 -12.06
C LYS A 264 -0.24 5.70 -12.45
N ASP A 265 -0.01 5.98 -13.74
CA ASP A 265 0.33 7.32 -14.23
C ASP A 265 -0.93 8.19 -14.45
N THR A 266 -2.14 7.64 -14.30
CA THR A 266 -3.38 8.42 -14.44
C THR A 266 -3.63 9.34 -13.24
N LYS A 267 -4.24 10.51 -13.46
CA LYS A 267 -4.53 11.49 -12.39
C LYS A 267 -5.39 10.91 -11.27
N LEU A 268 -6.34 10.02 -11.61
CA LEU A 268 -7.14 9.28 -10.63
C LEU A 268 -6.26 8.40 -9.74
N MET A 269 -5.31 7.66 -10.32
CA MET A 269 -4.43 6.78 -9.55
C MET A 269 -3.35 7.52 -8.76
N MET A 270 -2.91 8.70 -9.21
CA MET A 270 -2.01 9.55 -8.44
C MET A 270 -2.71 10.25 -7.26
N ASN A 271 -4.01 10.54 -7.36
CA ASN A 271 -4.82 10.98 -6.23
C ASN A 271 -5.28 9.82 -5.32
N SER A 272 -5.31 8.60 -5.85
CA SER A 272 -5.47 7.37 -5.07
C SER A 272 -4.23 7.10 -4.22
N GLY A 273 -4.09 7.86 -3.13
CA GLY A 273 -2.92 7.78 -2.25
C GLY A 273 -2.66 6.35 -1.78
N LYS A 274 -1.37 5.98 -1.65
CA LYS A 274 -0.93 4.67 -1.15
C LYS A 274 -1.78 4.27 0.07
N SER A 275 -2.27 3.02 0.09
CA SER A 275 -3.22 2.51 1.09
C SER A 275 -2.60 2.43 2.50
N LYS A 276 -2.45 3.60 3.13
CA LYS A 276 -1.94 3.77 4.49
C LYS A 276 -2.88 3.07 5.48
N PHE A 277 -2.30 2.35 6.43
CA PHE A 277 -3.05 1.71 7.50
C PHE A 277 -3.81 2.78 8.31
N LYS A 278 -5.14 2.82 8.17
CA LYS A 278 -5.99 3.77 8.91
C LYS A 278 -6.06 3.33 10.38
N ARG A 279 -5.35 4.02 11.26
CA ARG A 279 -5.50 3.88 12.71
C ARG A 279 -6.64 4.78 13.19
N THR A 280 -7.55 4.24 13.98
CA THR A 280 -8.61 5.01 14.64
C THR A 280 -8.04 5.84 15.79
N SER A 281 -8.76 6.89 16.21
CA SER A 281 -8.42 7.64 17.43
C SER A 281 -8.41 6.75 18.68
N LEU A 282 -9.30 5.75 18.71
CA LEU A 282 -9.38 4.73 19.75
C LEU A 282 -8.12 3.87 19.79
N ASP A 283 -7.53 3.50 18.65
CA ASP A 283 -6.26 2.75 18.64
C ASP A 283 -5.13 3.56 19.29
N ARG A 284 -5.09 4.88 19.09
CA ARG A 284 -4.10 5.74 19.77
C ARG A 284 -4.33 5.77 21.29
N PHE A 285 -5.58 5.91 21.72
CA PHE A 285 -5.95 5.89 23.13
C PHE A 285 -5.59 4.55 23.80
N LEU A 286 -5.92 3.42 23.16
CA LEU A 286 -5.56 2.07 23.63
C LEU A 286 -4.05 1.89 23.76
N ASN A 287 -3.25 2.37 22.79
CA ASN A 287 -1.78 2.33 22.87
C ASN A 287 -1.23 3.12 24.07
N ILE A 288 -1.81 4.28 24.41
CA ILE A 288 -1.41 5.06 25.60
C ILE A 288 -1.75 4.29 26.87
N LEU A 289 -2.95 3.70 26.94
CA LEU A 289 -3.40 2.90 28.08
C LEU A 289 -2.52 1.65 28.29
N ILE A 290 -2.14 0.94 27.22
CA ILE A 290 -1.16 -0.16 27.28
C ILE A 290 0.15 0.30 27.90
N MET A 291 0.74 1.40 27.40
CA MET A 291 2.02 1.89 27.92
C MET A 291 1.93 2.25 29.41
N GLY A 292 0.79 2.81 29.85
CA GLY A 292 0.52 3.06 31.27
C GLY A 292 0.47 1.78 32.11
N ILE A 293 -0.25 0.75 31.65
CA ILE A 293 -0.34 -0.54 32.38
C ILE A 293 1.01 -1.26 32.40
N VAL A 294 1.77 -1.28 31.29
CA VAL A 294 3.09 -1.90 31.24
C VAL A 294 4.08 -1.21 32.18
N LEU A 295 4.06 0.12 32.26
CA LEU A 295 4.86 0.88 33.22
C LEU A 295 4.48 0.54 34.68
N PHE A 296 3.18 0.49 34.98
CA PHE A 296 2.67 0.12 36.29
C PHE A 296 3.04 -1.33 36.68
N LEU A 297 2.92 -2.28 35.75
CA LEU A 297 3.33 -3.67 35.92
C LEU A 297 4.82 -3.77 36.25
N ILE A 298 5.69 -3.10 35.48
CA ILE A 298 7.14 -3.09 35.75
C ILE A 298 7.43 -2.54 37.16
N ALA A 299 6.78 -1.44 37.56
CA ALA A 299 6.95 -0.87 38.90
C ALA A 299 6.54 -1.86 40.01
N MET A 300 5.40 -2.53 39.87
CA MET A 300 4.96 -3.57 40.81
C MET A 300 5.93 -4.76 40.85
N CYS A 301 6.39 -5.26 39.70
CA CYS A 301 7.35 -6.35 39.63
C CYS A 301 8.71 -5.99 40.26
N LEU A 302 9.19 -4.74 40.10
CA LEU A 302 10.40 -4.26 40.77
C LEU A 302 10.24 -4.25 42.29
N ILE A 303 9.11 -3.78 42.82
CA ILE A 303 8.82 -3.80 44.26
C ILE A 303 8.79 -5.24 44.79
N CYS A 304 8.07 -6.15 44.13
CA CYS A 304 8.02 -7.57 44.51
C CYS A 304 9.41 -8.22 44.46
N THR A 305 10.23 -7.87 43.47
CA THR A 305 11.61 -8.39 43.32
C THR A 305 12.52 -7.92 44.45
N VAL A 306 12.45 -6.65 44.84
CA VAL A 306 13.24 -6.12 45.97
C VAL A 306 12.81 -6.79 47.28
N LEU A 307 11.50 -6.92 47.52
CA LEU A 307 10.97 -7.60 48.71
C LEU A 307 11.39 -9.07 48.77
N CYS A 308 11.35 -9.79 47.64
CA CYS A 308 11.82 -11.16 47.52
C CYS A 308 13.33 -11.26 47.81
N GLY A 309 14.17 -10.40 47.23
CA GLY A 309 15.61 -10.39 47.50
C GLY A 309 15.98 -10.08 48.96
N VAL A 310 15.24 -9.19 49.62
CA VAL A 310 15.39 -8.90 51.06
C VAL A 310 14.96 -10.09 51.93
N TRP A 311 13.87 -10.77 51.55
CA TRP A 311 13.41 -11.97 52.25
C TRP A 311 14.38 -13.14 52.08
N GLU A 312 14.93 -13.35 50.89
CA GLU A 312 15.99 -14.35 50.65
C GLU A 312 17.26 -14.04 51.44
N TRP A 313 17.68 -12.77 51.51
CA TRP A 313 18.83 -12.37 52.31
C TRP A 313 18.67 -12.67 53.80
N THR A 314 17.50 -12.36 54.37
CA THR A 314 17.25 -12.47 55.82
C THR A 314 16.81 -13.87 56.25
N THR A 315 15.96 -14.53 55.47
CA THR A 315 15.21 -15.73 55.87
C THR A 315 15.39 -16.89 54.90
N GLY A 316 15.18 -16.70 53.60
CA GLY A 316 15.13 -17.78 52.60
C GLY A 316 16.39 -18.65 52.54
N ARG A 317 17.57 -18.03 52.68
CA ARG A 317 18.87 -18.72 52.82
C ARG A 317 18.94 -19.82 53.89
N TRP A 318 18.16 -19.73 54.96
CA TRP A 318 18.12 -20.77 56.00
C TRP A 318 17.20 -21.94 55.62
N PHE A 319 16.19 -21.70 54.78
CA PHE A 319 15.22 -22.70 54.32
C PHE A 319 15.70 -23.54 53.14
N THR A 320 16.84 -23.21 52.51
CA THR A 320 17.45 -24.00 51.41
C THR A 320 17.85 -25.44 51.81
N ILE A 321 17.73 -25.80 53.10
CA ILE A 321 17.84 -27.19 53.60
C ILE A 321 16.64 -28.03 53.16
N TYR A 322 15.45 -27.42 53.13
CA TYR A 322 14.17 -28.09 52.87
C TYR A 322 13.64 -27.85 51.46
N LEU A 323 14.01 -26.72 50.86
CA LEU A 323 13.63 -26.37 49.48
C LEU A 323 14.88 -25.86 48.73
N PRO A 324 15.67 -26.75 48.09
CA PRO A 324 16.79 -26.34 47.26
C PRO A 324 16.30 -25.66 45.97
N TRP A 325 17.10 -24.72 45.46
CA TRP A 325 16.89 -24.10 44.16
C TRP A 325 17.46 -24.98 43.03
N ASP A 326 16.93 -24.84 41.81
CA ASP A 326 17.44 -25.52 40.61
C ASP A 326 18.92 -25.20 40.32
N ASP A 327 19.62 -26.11 39.64
CA ASP A 327 21.07 -26.09 39.35
C ASP A 327 21.61 -24.81 38.68
N ILE A 328 20.73 -23.95 38.16
CA ILE A 328 21.07 -22.65 37.56
C ILE A 328 21.39 -21.59 38.64
N VAL A 329 20.91 -21.78 39.87
CA VAL A 329 21.23 -20.93 41.01
C VAL A 329 22.55 -21.41 41.64
N PRO A 330 23.56 -20.53 41.81
CA PRO A 330 24.85 -20.92 42.38
C PRO A 330 24.75 -21.64 43.73
N ASN A 331 25.57 -22.67 43.89
CA ASN A 331 25.49 -23.61 44.99
C ASN A 331 25.67 -22.96 46.38
N ARG A 332 24.93 -23.50 47.36
CA ARG A 332 24.75 -23.00 48.75
C ARG A 332 26.03 -22.61 49.52
N HIS A 333 27.18 -23.16 49.14
CA HIS A 333 28.48 -22.88 49.78
C HIS A 333 29.13 -21.55 49.34
N GLN A 334 28.70 -20.97 48.22
CA GLN A 334 29.08 -19.61 47.83
C GLN A 334 28.05 -18.62 48.38
N HIS A 335 28.25 -18.17 49.63
CA HIS A 335 27.46 -17.12 50.29
C HIS A 335 27.67 -15.72 49.68
N GLY A 336 27.61 -15.61 48.35
CA GLY A 336 27.82 -14.38 47.60
C GLY A 336 26.55 -13.56 47.39
N SER A 337 26.75 -12.27 47.06
CA SER A 337 25.70 -11.40 46.51
C SER A 337 25.17 -11.91 45.16
N GLN A 338 25.99 -12.65 44.40
CA GLN A 338 25.67 -13.19 43.09
C GLN A 338 24.47 -14.17 43.11
N GLN A 339 24.35 -15.01 44.13
CA GLN A 339 23.24 -15.97 44.23
C GLN A 339 21.88 -15.25 44.30
N ILE A 340 21.77 -14.22 45.13
CA ILE A 340 20.55 -13.41 45.26
C ILE A 340 20.30 -12.57 44.01
N ALA A 341 21.35 -12.04 43.37
CA ALA A 341 21.19 -11.32 42.11
C ALA A 341 20.54 -12.20 41.02
N VAL A 342 20.96 -13.48 40.92
CA VAL A 342 20.36 -14.46 39.99
C VAL A 342 18.90 -14.78 40.38
N ILE A 343 18.63 -15.10 41.66
CA ILE A 343 17.26 -15.40 42.13
C ILE A 343 16.32 -14.20 41.86
N SER A 344 16.71 -12.99 42.28
CA SER A 344 15.92 -11.77 42.05
C SER A 344 15.70 -11.49 40.56
N PHE A 345 16.68 -11.76 39.69
CA PHE A 345 16.53 -11.60 38.25
C PHE A 345 15.50 -12.59 37.67
N LEU A 346 15.55 -13.87 38.05
CA LEU A 346 14.57 -14.88 37.61
C LEU A 346 13.16 -14.58 38.16
N MET A 347 13.08 -14.20 39.45
CA MET A 347 11.82 -13.85 40.10
C MET A 347 11.17 -12.59 39.50
N PHE A 348 11.94 -11.61 39.02
CA PHE A 348 11.40 -10.46 38.28
C PHE A 348 10.58 -10.90 37.08
N PHE A 349 11.11 -11.78 36.22
CA PHE A 349 10.37 -12.28 35.06
C PHE A 349 9.20 -13.19 35.45
N SER A 350 9.35 -14.00 36.50
CA SER A 350 8.25 -14.82 37.04
C SER A 350 7.08 -13.94 37.54
N TYR A 351 7.36 -12.82 38.21
CA TYR A 351 6.34 -11.85 38.61
C TYR A 351 5.71 -11.12 37.41
N VAL A 352 6.49 -10.79 36.36
CA VAL A 352 5.95 -10.22 35.10
C VAL A 352 4.98 -11.20 34.44
N ILE A 353 5.28 -12.50 34.44
CA ILE A 353 4.39 -13.54 33.92
C ILE A 353 3.13 -13.68 34.79
N LEU A 354 3.28 -13.78 36.12
CA LEU A 354 2.18 -13.98 37.06
C LEU A 354 1.19 -12.80 37.07
N LEU A 355 1.70 -11.57 37.00
CA LEU A 355 0.91 -10.34 37.03
C LEU A 355 0.48 -9.86 35.62
N ASN A 356 0.74 -10.64 34.55
CA ASN A 356 0.35 -10.26 33.19
C ASN A 356 -1.16 -10.09 32.99
N THR A 357 -1.96 -10.69 33.89
CA THR A 357 -3.44 -10.64 33.93
C THR A 357 -4.00 -9.23 34.11
N VAL A 358 -3.18 -8.28 34.56
CA VAL A 358 -3.51 -6.84 34.62
C VAL A 358 -3.66 -6.24 33.21
N VAL A 359 -3.13 -6.86 32.15
CA VAL A 359 -3.37 -6.48 30.74
C VAL A 359 -4.41 -7.42 30.11
N PRO A 360 -5.71 -7.05 30.10
CA PRO A 360 -6.75 -7.92 29.54
C PRO A 360 -6.59 -8.11 28.03
N ILE A 361 -6.41 -9.35 27.58
CA ILE A 361 -6.31 -9.74 26.16
C ILE A 361 -7.58 -9.33 25.39
N SER A 362 -8.74 -9.34 26.05
CA SER A 362 -10.03 -8.95 25.49
C SER A 362 -10.14 -7.48 25.09
N LEU A 363 -9.26 -6.59 25.56
CA LEU A 363 -9.27 -5.17 25.18
C LEU A 363 -8.96 -4.95 23.68
N TYR A 364 -8.41 -5.96 23.01
CA TYR A 364 -7.86 -5.87 21.65
C TYR A 364 -8.69 -6.62 20.59
N VAL A 365 -9.73 -7.36 20.99
CA VAL A 365 -10.60 -8.10 20.07
C VAL A 365 -11.71 -7.18 19.55
N ARG A 366 -11.67 -6.85 18.25
CA ARG A 366 -12.68 -6.06 17.51
C ARG A 366 -12.84 -6.50 16.06
#